data_AF-A0A1F3MEC2-F1
#
_entry.id   AF-A0A1F3MEC2-F1
#
_cell.length_a   1.000
_cell.length_b   1.000
_cell.length_c   1.000
_cell.angle_alpha   90.00
_cell.angle_beta   90.00
_cell.angle_gamma   90.00
#
_symmetry.space_group_name_H-M   'P 1'
#
loop_
_entity.id
_entity.type
_entity.pdbx_description
1 polymer ?
#
loop_
_entity_poly.entity_id
_entity_poly.type
_entity_poly.pdbx_seq_one_letter_code
_entity_poly.pdbx_strand_id
1 'polypeptide(L)'
;MKKSFFFIFLLSFTVLAFLQSCKKDNNDQQTPAEYIATDASFAGFMSWSLDATNLGADPALGGAHAGNDSTVTRKVYFKNGQSLVNGSYPVGTIIVKHSDNPALSVNEFTAMVKRGNNFNAAGGDWEWFMLNSDGSIAVDATSGAAMRGANLMNGMCIGCHQGASSKDYVYSK
;
A
#
# COMPACT_ATOMS: atom_id res chain seq x y z
N MET A 1 55.41 48.95 50.58
CA MET A 1 54.22 48.06 50.45
C MET A 1 54.72 46.62 50.41
N LYS A 2 54.10 45.76 51.23
CA LYS A 2 54.40 44.31 51.46
C LYS A 2 54.14 43.53 50.14
N LYS A 3 54.73 42.38 49.77
CA LYS A 3 54.94 41.06 50.42
C LYS A 3 55.90 40.25 49.51
N SER A 4 56.95 39.61 50.03
CA SER A 4 57.06 38.20 50.48
C SER A 4 57.41 37.18 49.38
N PHE A 5 58.60 36.57 49.56
CA PHE A 5 59.08 35.30 49.02
C PHE A 5 58.13 34.12 49.32
N PHE A 6 58.04 33.11 48.44
CA PHE A 6 58.27 31.68 48.79
C PHE A 6 58.33 30.73 47.58
N PHE A 7 58.88 29.54 47.84
CA PHE A 7 59.47 28.51 46.97
C PHE A 7 58.50 27.50 46.31
N ILE A 8 58.92 27.02 45.13
CA ILE A 8 59.09 25.62 44.64
C ILE A 8 58.27 24.48 45.29
N PHE A 9 57.59 23.66 44.45
CA PHE A 9 57.76 22.19 44.22
C PHE A 9 56.44 21.42 43.94
N LEU A 10 56.57 20.41 43.06
CA LEU A 10 55.89 19.10 43.03
C LEU A 10 54.59 18.89 42.18
N LEU A 11 54.80 18.20 41.04
CA LEU A 11 54.27 16.86 40.68
C LEU A 11 52.76 16.64 40.42
N SER A 12 52.47 16.09 39.22
CA SER A 12 51.86 14.75 39.01
C SER A 12 50.56 14.65 38.19
N PHE A 13 50.65 13.79 37.16
CA PHE A 13 49.69 12.80 36.64
C PHE A 13 48.36 13.19 35.93
N THR A 14 48.36 12.87 34.62
CA THR A 14 47.36 12.10 33.82
C THR A 14 45.88 12.48 33.85
N VAL A 15 45.27 12.59 32.65
CA VAL A 15 44.30 11.61 32.10
C VAL A 15 44.30 11.72 30.56
N LEU A 16 44.59 10.61 29.86
CA LEU A 16 44.26 10.44 28.44
C LEU A 16 42.74 10.27 28.31
N ALA A 17 42.08 11.18 27.58
CA ALA A 17 40.72 10.93 27.09
C ALA A 17 40.80 10.37 25.67
N PHE A 18 40.81 9.04 25.55
CA PHE A 18 40.45 8.35 24.31
C PHE A 18 38.95 8.55 24.07
N LEU A 19 38.58 9.54 23.26
CA LEU A 19 37.25 9.56 22.65
C LEU A 19 37.28 8.58 21.48
N GLN A 20 36.70 7.41 21.72
CA GLN A 20 36.48 6.37 20.73
C GLN A 20 35.66 6.94 19.56
N SER A 21 36.24 6.86 18.36
CA SER A 21 35.52 7.01 17.10
C SER A 21 34.64 5.78 16.90
N CYS A 22 33.37 5.89 17.29
CA CYS A 22 32.34 4.96 16.89
C CYS A 22 32.09 5.13 15.39
N LYS A 23 32.78 4.33 14.56
CA LYS A 23 32.29 4.02 13.21
C LYS A 23 31.01 3.23 13.37
N LYS A 24 29.88 3.91 13.25
CA LYS A 24 28.57 3.27 13.18
C LYS A 24 28.41 2.78 11.74
N ASP A 25 28.77 1.52 11.50
CA ASP A 25 28.42 0.81 10.28
C ASP A 25 26.90 0.62 10.27
N ASN A 26 26.16 1.60 9.74
CA ASN A 26 24.73 1.48 9.48
C ASN A 26 24.55 0.60 8.24
N ASN A 27 24.70 -0.71 8.41
CA ASN A 27 23.99 -1.65 7.58
C ASN A 27 22.54 -1.72 8.12
N ASP A 28 21.80 -0.63 7.94
CA ASP A 28 20.36 -0.62 8.10
C ASP A 28 19.82 -1.47 6.96
N GLN A 29 19.66 -2.76 7.22
CA GLN A 29 18.79 -3.61 6.43
C GLN A 29 17.39 -3.03 6.58
N GLN A 30 17.04 -2.09 5.70
CA GLN A 30 15.75 -1.44 5.64
C GLN A 30 14.70 -2.53 5.44
N THR A 31 14.04 -2.94 6.53
CA THR A 31 12.86 -3.79 6.45
C THR A 31 11.92 -3.14 5.43
N PRO A 32 11.44 -3.85 4.41
CA PRO A 32 10.49 -3.26 3.47
C PRO A 32 9.32 -2.70 4.29
N ALA A 33 8.98 -1.43 4.08
CA ALA A 33 7.84 -0.83 4.74
C ALA A 33 6.60 -1.73 4.49
N GLU A 34 5.84 -2.03 5.54
CA GLU A 34 4.57 -2.73 5.42
C GLU A 34 3.42 -1.75 5.63
N TYR A 35 2.38 -1.86 4.80
CA TYR A 35 1.14 -1.12 4.95
C TYR A 35 -0.06 -2.08 5.09
N ILE A 36 -0.64 -2.15 6.27
CA ILE A 36 -1.84 -2.94 6.54
C ILE A 36 -3.06 -2.04 6.46
N ALA A 37 -3.89 -2.24 5.42
CA ALA A 37 -5.11 -1.48 5.26
C ALA A 37 -6.15 -1.80 6.36
N THR A 38 -6.97 -0.81 6.69
CA THR A 38 -8.12 -0.85 7.61
C THR A 38 -9.32 -0.18 6.93
N ASP A 39 -10.51 -0.20 7.52
CA ASP A 39 -11.68 0.51 6.97
C ASP A 39 -11.39 2.00 6.69
N ALA A 40 -10.68 2.66 7.62
CA ALA A 40 -10.28 4.06 7.48
C ALA A 40 -9.35 4.31 6.27
N SER A 41 -8.71 3.26 5.74
CA SER A 41 -7.84 3.37 4.57
C SER A 41 -8.63 3.72 3.30
N PHE A 42 -9.89 3.28 3.21
CA PHE A 42 -10.79 3.45 2.07
C PHE A 42 -11.84 4.54 2.26
N ALA A 43 -11.88 5.19 3.41
CA ALA A 43 -12.87 6.23 3.72
C ALA A 43 -12.89 7.33 2.63
N GLY A 44 -14.08 7.64 2.14
CA GLY A 44 -14.31 8.71 1.17
C GLY A 44 -13.73 8.46 -0.23
N PHE A 45 -13.51 7.20 -0.62
CA PHE A 45 -12.84 6.86 -1.89
C PHE A 45 -13.47 7.48 -3.15
N MET A 46 -14.78 7.71 -3.15
CA MET A 46 -15.48 8.34 -4.29
C MET A 46 -15.05 9.80 -4.53
N SER A 47 -14.36 10.43 -3.58
CA SER A 47 -13.79 11.77 -3.72
C SER A 47 -12.31 11.78 -4.10
N TRP A 48 -11.68 10.62 -4.21
CA TRP A 48 -10.28 10.52 -4.60
C TRP A 48 -10.09 10.81 -6.10
N SER A 49 -8.83 10.86 -6.54
CA SER A 49 -8.48 11.07 -7.94
C SER A 49 -9.06 9.96 -8.81
N LEU A 50 -9.99 10.32 -9.70
CA LEU A 50 -10.53 9.44 -10.73
C LEU A 50 -9.50 9.25 -11.82
N ASP A 51 -9.10 8.00 -12.05
CA ASP A 51 -8.08 7.61 -13.02
C ASP A 51 -8.70 7.17 -14.35
N ALA A 52 -9.73 6.32 -14.28
CA ALA A 52 -10.39 5.80 -15.47
C ALA A 52 -11.90 5.67 -15.26
N THR A 53 -12.64 5.85 -16.35
CA THR A 53 -14.05 5.49 -16.47
C THR A 53 -14.21 4.58 -17.68
N ASN A 54 -14.64 3.35 -17.45
CA ASN A 54 -14.88 2.35 -18.50
C ASN A 54 -16.39 2.09 -18.60
N LEU A 55 -16.93 2.10 -19.82
CA LEU A 55 -18.37 2.00 -20.08
C LEU A 55 -18.70 0.69 -20.79
N GLY A 56 -19.81 0.08 -20.41
CA GLY A 56 -20.36 -1.12 -21.03
C GLY A 56 -19.45 -2.34 -20.90
N ALA A 57 -19.83 -3.42 -21.57
CA ALA A 57 -19.21 -4.73 -21.41
C ALA A 57 -17.73 -4.75 -21.82
N ASP A 58 -16.95 -5.61 -21.16
CA ASP A 58 -15.56 -5.90 -21.47
C ASP A 58 -15.37 -7.43 -21.50
N PRO A 59 -15.18 -8.04 -22.70
CA PRO A 59 -14.99 -9.48 -22.84
C PRO A 59 -13.79 -10.03 -22.05
N ALA A 60 -12.76 -9.23 -21.81
CA ALA A 60 -11.58 -9.68 -21.06
C ALA A 60 -11.87 -9.88 -19.56
N LEU A 61 -12.93 -9.24 -19.04
CA LEU A 61 -13.33 -9.35 -17.65
C LEU A 61 -14.30 -10.51 -17.39
N GLY A 62 -14.99 -11.02 -18.42
CA GLY A 62 -16.03 -12.03 -18.23
C GLY A 62 -17.09 -11.55 -17.24
N GLY A 63 -17.33 -12.29 -16.16
CA GLY A 63 -18.24 -11.87 -15.09
C GLY A 63 -17.62 -10.95 -14.03
N ALA A 64 -16.29 -10.81 -13.97
CA ALA A 64 -15.63 -9.97 -12.98
C ALA A 64 -15.93 -8.48 -13.25
N HIS A 65 -16.08 -7.67 -12.20
CA HIS A 65 -16.34 -6.24 -12.35
C HIS A 65 -17.56 -5.90 -13.24
N ALA A 66 -18.56 -6.78 -13.25
CA ALA A 66 -19.69 -6.77 -14.18
C ALA A 66 -19.25 -6.60 -15.65
N GLY A 67 -18.18 -7.29 -16.06
CA GLY A 67 -17.65 -7.30 -17.42
C GLY A 67 -18.66 -7.71 -18.50
N ASN A 68 -19.69 -8.46 -18.14
CA ASN A 68 -20.73 -8.96 -19.03
C ASN A 68 -21.96 -8.04 -19.14
N ASP A 69 -22.02 -6.93 -18.39
CA ASP A 69 -23.13 -5.98 -18.41
C ASP A 69 -22.83 -4.84 -19.39
N SER A 70 -23.69 -4.65 -20.39
CA SER A 70 -23.54 -3.60 -21.41
C SER A 70 -23.88 -2.19 -20.91
N THR A 71 -24.47 -2.08 -19.72
CA THR A 71 -24.92 -0.82 -19.10
C THR A 71 -24.04 -0.38 -17.94
N VAL A 72 -23.07 -1.20 -17.53
CA VAL A 72 -22.20 -0.89 -16.40
C VAL A 72 -21.30 0.31 -16.69
N THR A 73 -21.07 1.12 -15.66
CA THR A 73 -19.99 2.08 -15.58
C THR A 73 -19.00 1.60 -14.52
N ARG A 74 -17.71 1.59 -14.85
CA ARG A 74 -16.63 1.23 -13.90
C ARG A 74 -15.71 2.41 -13.72
N LYS A 75 -15.63 2.93 -12.51
CA LYS A 75 -14.74 4.04 -12.13
C LYS A 75 -13.60 3.52 -11.28
N VAL A 76 -12.37 3.92 -11.61
CA VAL A 76 -11.17 3.54 -10.88
C VAL A 76 -10.61 4.77 -10.17
N TYR A 77 -10.49 4.71 -8.85
CA TYR A 77 -10.05 5.80 -8.00
C TYR A 77 -8.71 5.46 -7.34
N PHE A 78 -7.78 6.41 -7.34
CA PHE A 78 -6.48 6.29 -6.69
C PHE A 78 -6.40 7.25 -5.52
N LYS A 79 -6.06 6.72 -4.34
CA LYS A 79 -5.78 7.58 -3.19
C LYS A 79 -4.58 8.46 -3.53
N ASN A 80 -4.75 9.77 -3.43
CA ASN A 80 -3.73 10.79 -3.73
C ASN A 80 -3.14 10.70 -5.16
N GLY A 81 -3.82 10.06 -6.12
CA GLY A 81 -3.36 10.01 -7.53
C GLY A 81 -2.01 9.32 -7.75
N GLN A 82 -1.65 8.34 -6.91
CA GLN A 82 -0.36 7.65 -6.97
C GLN A 82 -0.04 7.07 -8.37
N SER A 83 1.26 7.02 -8.69
CA SER A 83 1.80 6.52 -9.95
C SER A 83 3.02 5.63 -9.68
N LEU A 84 3.41 4.84 -10.68
CA LEU A 84 4.59 3.99 -10.61
C LEU A 84 5.85 4.81 -10.31
N VAL A 85 6.72 4.27 -9.45
CA VAL A 85 8.07 4.75 -9.21
C VAL A 85 9.01 3.61 -9.58
N ASN A 86 9.83 3.80 -10.61
CA ASN A 86 10.75 2.78 -11.12
C ASN A 86 10.04 1.45 -11.48
N GLY A 87 8.85 1.53 -12.09
CA GLY A 87 8.10 0.37 -12.55
C GLY A 87 7.28 -0.37 -11.48
N SER A 88 7.22 0.12 -10.24
CA SER A 88 6.38 -0.43 -9.17
C SER A 88 5.62 0.66 -8.44
N TYR A 89 4.40 0.38 -7.98
CA TYR A 89 3.67 1.29 -7.12
C TYR A 89 4.30 1.33 -5.72
N PRO A 90 4.41 2.51 -5.08
CA PRO A 90 4.88 2.61 -3.71
C PRO A 90 4.00 1.80 -2.74
N VAL A 91 4.61 1.23 -1.69
CA VAL A 91 3.88 0.66 -0.56
C VAL A 91 2.90 1.69 0.01
N GLY A 92 1.67 1.26 0.30
CA GLY A 92 0.57 2.12 0.72
C GLY A 92 -0.22 2.73 -0.44
N THR A 93 0.09 2.39 -1.69
CA THR A 93 -0.79 2.70 -2.82
C THR A 93 -2.13 2.00 -2.62
N ILE A 94 -3.24 2.75 -2.75
CA ILE A 94 -4.61 2.25 -2.62
C ILE A 94 -5.41 2.62 -3.85
N ILE A 95 -6.06 1.61 -4.42
CA ILE A 95 -6.91 1.73 -5.61
C ILE A 95 -8.28 1.15 -5.25
N VAL A 96 -9.35 1.87 -5.56
CA VAL A 96 -10.72 1.38 -5.43
C VAL A 96 -11.40 1.43 -6.79
N LYS A 97 -12.08 0.36 -7.17
CA LYS A 97 -12.94 0.30 -8.34
C LYS A 97 -14.39 0.19 -7.88
N HIS A 98 -15.22 1.07 -8.41
CA HIS A 98 -16.68 1.04 -8.27
C HIS A 98 -17.29 0.67 -9.61
N SER A 99 -18.06 -0.41 -9.64
CA SER A 99 -18.89 -0.80 -10.77
C SER A 99 -20.35 -0.59 -10.39
N ASP A 100 -21.09 0.18 -11.19
CA ASP A 100 -22.53 0.40 -11.02
C ASP A 100 -23.27 0.43 -12.35
N ASN A 101 -24.59 0.21 -12.32
CA ASN A 101 -25.44 0.36 -13.49
C ASN A 101 -26.72 1.16 -13.18
N PRO A 102 -27.38 1.75 -14.20
CA PRO A 102 -28.60 2.54 -13.98
C PRO A 102 -29.77 1.76 -13.38
N ALA A 103 -29.78 0.43 -13.57
CA ALA A 103 -30.81 -0.44 -13.01
C ALA A 103 -30.61 -0.74 -11.52
N LEU A 104 -29.48 -0.32 -10.93
CA LEU A 104 -29.07 -0.60 -9.55
C LEU A 104 -28.95 -2.10 -9.22
N SER A 105 -28.84 -2.95 -10.25
CA SER A 105 -28.59 -4.39 -10.08
C SER A 105 -27.09 -4.69 -9.93
N VAL A 106 -26.23 -3.74 -10.29
CA VAL A 106 -24.79 -3.77 -10.04
C VAL A 106 -24.44 -2.61 -9.10
N ASN A 107 -23.80 -2.92 -7.99
CA ASN A 107 -23.19 -1.95 -7.09
C ASN A 107 -22.03 -2.63 -6.34
N GLU A 108 -20.91 -2.77 -7.02
CA GLU A 108 -19.74 -3.53 -6.56
C GLU A 108 -18.57 -2.60 -6.25
N PHE A 109 -17.95 -2.82 -5.08
CA PHE A 109 -16.77 -2.09 -4.65
C PHE A 109 -15.64 -3.08 -4.40
N THR A 110 -14.59 -2.98 -5.20
CA THR A 110 -13.37 -3.79 -5.07
C THR A 110 -12.19 -2.87 -4.87
N ALA A 111 -11.18 -3.32 -4.13
CA ALA A 111 -9.98 -2.53 -3.93
C ALA A 111 -8.72 -3.39 -3.95
N MET A 112 -7.59 -2.72 -4.15
CA MET A 112 -6.27 -3.31 -4.00
C MET A 112 -5.31 -2.34 -3.32
N VAL A 113 -4.43 -2.90 -2.47
CA VAL A 113 -3.45 -2.14 -1.68
C VAL A 113 -2.06 -2.74 -1.84
N LYS A 114 -1.07 -1.91 -2.12
CA LYS A 114 0.33 -2.32 -2.17
C LYS A 114 0.84 -2.45 -0.73
N ARG A 115 0.89 -3.67 -0.19
CA ARG A 115 1.19 -3.94 1.22
C ARG A 115 2.69 -3.94 1.52
N GLY A 116 3.52 -4.44 0.61
CA GLY A 116 4.96 -4.62 0.85
C GLY A 116 5.29 -5.80 1.76
N ASN A 117 6.51 -5.82 2.28
CA ASN A 117 7.02 -6.82 3.23
C ASN A 117 6.84 -8.29 2.79
N ASN A 118 6.97 -8.56 1.48
CA ASN A 118 6.80 -9.90 0.89
C ASN A 118 5.43 -10.54 1.15
N PHE A 119 4.39 -9.77 1.47
CA PHE A 119 3.05 -10.29 1.76
C PHE A 119 2.53 -11.18 0.63
N ASN A 120 2.81 -10.80 -0.62
CA ASN A 120 2.45 -11.56 -1.81
C ASN A 120 3.51 -11.36 -2.90
N ALA A 121 4.73 -11.83 -2.66
CA ALA A 121 5.86 -11.58 -3.55
C ALA A 121 5.57 -11.96 -5.02
N ALA A 122 4.83 -13.04 -5.26
CA ALA A 122 4.44 -13.48 -6.61
C ALA A 122 3.37 -12.59 -7.28
N GLY A 123 2.62 -11.83 -6.49
CA GLY A 123 1.65 -10.84 -6.94
C GLY A 123 2.07 -9.41 -6.65
N GLY A 124 3.37 -9.13 -6.60
CA GLY A 124 3.91 -7.78 -6.40
C GLY A 124 3.52 -7.16 -5.06
N ASP A 125 3.35 -7.94 -4.01
CA ASP A 125 2.94 -7.48 -2.66
C ASP A 125 1.61 -6.73 -2.61
N TRP A 126 0.75 -6.94 -3.59
CA TRP A 126 -0.61 -6.45 -3.53
C TRP A 126 -1.44 -7.28 -2.55
N GLU A 127 -2.53 -6.68 -2.07
CA GLU A 127 -3.62 -7.30 -1.32
C GLU A 127 -4.94 -6.84 -1.93
N TRP A 128 -5.95 -7.72 -2.02
CA TRP A 128 -7.24 -7.47 -2.70
C TRP A 128 -8.34 -7.47 -1.67
N PHE A 129 -9.40 -6.71 -1.93
CA PHE A 129 -10.48 -6.45 -0.99
C PHE A 129 -11.83 -6.39 -1.70
N MET A 130 -12.86 -6.93 -1.06
CA MET A 130 -14.25 -6.51 -1.29
C MET A 130 -14.60 -5.45 -0.25
N LEU A 131 -15.28 -4.39 -0.66
CA LEU A 131 -15.71 -3.30 0.22
C LEU A 131 -17.23 -3.20 0.22
N ASN A 132 -17.77 -2.65 1.31
CA ASN A 132 -19.12 -2.11 1.34
C ASN A 132 -19.16 -0.72 0.69
N SER A 133 -20.36 -0.19 0.46
CA SER A 133 -20.55 1.12 -0.18
C SER A 133 -19.98 2.31 0.62
N ASP A 134 -19.80 2.14 1.93
CA ASP A 134 -19.17 3.14 2.80
C ASP A 134 -17.63 3.05 2.83
N GLY A 135 -17.05 2.04 2.16
CA GLY A 135 -15.62 1.77 2.13
C GLY A 135 -15.12 0.85 3.24
N SER A 136 -15.97 0.40 4.17
CA SER A 136 -15.58 -0.63 5.13
C SER A 136 -15.25 -1.95 4.41
N ILE A 137 -14.30 -2.71 4.95
CA ILE A 137 -13.93 -4.01 4.40
C ILE A 137 -15.12 -4.96 4.60
N ALA A 138 -15.61 -5.54 3.50
CA ALA A 138 -16.72 -6.46 3.55
C ALA A 138 -16.34 -7.72 4.34
N VAL A 139 -17.34 -8.38 4.91
CA VAL A 139 -17.19 -9.66 5.60
C VAL A 139 -17.95 -10.74 4.85
N ASP A 140 -17.35 -11.92 4.74
CA ASP A 140 -18.01 -13.08 4.19
C ASP A 140 -19.16 -13.49 5.12
N ALA A 141 -20.37 -13.53 4.58
CA ALA A 141 -21.58 -13.75 5.39
C ALA A 141 -21.63 -15.13 6.06
N THR A 142 -20.86 -16.11 5.58
CA THR A 142 -20.87 -17.48 6.09
C THR A 142 -19.82 -17.67 7.19
N SER A 143 -18.60 -17.20 6.96
CA SER A 143 -17.46 -17.39 7.85
C SER A 143 -17.23 -16.22 8.82
N GLY A 144 -17.79 -15.05 8.52
CA GLY A 144 -17.52 -13.80 9.25
C GLY A 144 -16.12 -13.23 9.02
N ALA A 145 -15.32 -13.84 8.14
CA ALA A 145 -13.98 -13.37 7.84
C ALA A 145 -14.01 -12.13 6.94
N ALA A 146 -13.06 -11.22 7.15
CA ALA A 146 -12.86 -10.08 6.24
C ALA A 146 -12.55 -10.58 4.82
N MET A 147 -13.24 -10.04 3.82
CA MET A 147 -13.08 -10.38 2.41
C MET A 147 -11.85 -9.67 1.83
N ARG A 148 -10.67 -10.09 2.28
CA ARG A 148 -9.38 -9.56 1.82
C ARG A 148 -8.31 -10.65 1.71
N GLY A 149 -7.25 -10.37 0.98
CA GLY A 149 -6.01 -11.17 1.00
C GLY A 149 -5.40 -11.38 -0.38
N ALA A 150 -4.21 -11.99 -0.40
CA ALA A 150 -3.49 -12.35 -1.63
C ALA A 150 -4.25 -13.38 -2.49
N ASN A 151 -4.92 -14.32 -1.82
CA ASN A 151 -5.66 -15.43 -2.45
C ASN A 151 -7.19 -15.23 -2.37
N LEU A 152 -7.66 -13.98 -2.27
CA LEU A 152 -9.09 -13.68 -2.23
C LEU A 152 -9.81 -14.37 -3.40
N MET A 153 -10.96 -15.00 -3.11
CA MET A 153 -11.71 -15.84 -4.06
C MET A 153 -10.84 -16.92 -4.72
N ASN A 154 -10.08 -17.67 -3.92
CA ASN A 154 -9.18 -18.73 -4.39
C ASN A 154 -8.18 -18.25 -5.45
N GLY A 155 -7.68 -17.02 -5.30
CA GLY A 155 -6.70 -16.41 -6.19
C GLY A 155 -7.25 -15.87 -7.50
N MET A 156 -8.58 -15.78 -7.68
CA MET A 156 -9.18 -15.23 -8.91
C MET A 156 -8.67 -13.81 -9.21
N CYS A 157 -8.51 -12.97 -8.18
CA CYS A 157 -8.10 -11.59 -8.38
C CYS A 157 -6.67 -11.49 -8.92
N ILE A 158 -5.71 -12.14 -8.26
CA ILE A 158 -4.32 -12.17 -8.74
C ILE A 158 -4.19 -12.90 -10.07
N GLY A 159 -4.93 -13.99 -10.28
CA GLY A 159 -4.90 -14.74 -11.55
C GLY A 159 -5.25 -13.88 -12.76
N CYS A 160 -6.25 -13.01 -12.66
CA CYS A 160 -6.59 -12.06 -13.73
C CYS A 160 -5.62 -10.87 -13.80
N HIS A 161 -5.19 -10.35 -12.64
CA HIS A 161 -4.31 -9.19 -12.58
C HIS A 161 -2.85 -9.50 -13.00
N GLN A 162 -2.43 -10.76 -13.04
CA GLN A 162 -1.14 -11.18 -13.60
C GLN A 162 -0.94 -10.75 -15.06
N GLY A 163 -2.03 -10.60 -15.84
CA GLY A 163 -1.98 -10.08 -17.20
C GLY A 163 -1.45 -8.64 -17.30
N ALA A 164 -1.47 -7.89 -16.21
CA ALA A 164 -0.89 -6.55 -16.08
C ALA A 164 0.43 -6.52 -15.30
N SER A 165 1.13 -7.65 -15.17
CA SER A 165 2.38 -7.73 -14.38
C SER A 165 3.47 -6.73 -14.83
N SER A 166 3.55 -6.38 -16.12
CA SER A 166 4.46 -5.33 -16.63
C SER A 166 4.11 -3.91 -16.18
N LYS A 167 2.91 -3.71 -15.62
CA LYS A 167 2.37 -2.46 -15.08
C LYS A 167 2.09 -2.59 -13.58
N ASP A 168 2.82 -3.49 -12.92
CA ASP A 168 2.66 -3.81 -11.51
C ASP A 168 1.20 -4.16 -11.15
N TYR A 169 0.60 -5.05 -11.95
CA TYR A 169 -0.72 -5.66 -11.73
C TYR A 169 -1.92 -4.70 -11.81
N VAL A 170 -1.75 -3.50 -12.40
CA VAL A 170 -2.79 -2.48 -12.56
C VAL A 170 -3.04 -2.19 -14.04
N TYR A 171 -4.32 -2.20 -14.47
CA TYR A 171 -4.69 -2.04 -15.89
C TYR A 171 -4.95 -0.59 -16.34
N SER A 172 -5.29 0.32 -15.42
CA SER A 172 -5.81 1.65 -15.79
C SER A 172 -4.75 2.69 -16.18
N LYS A 173 -3.46 2.38 -15.99
CA LYS A 173 -2.31 3.19 -16.42
C LYS A 173 -1.29 2.32 -17.16
#